data_AF-A0A7C6CE62-F1
#
_entry.id   AF-A0A7C6CE62-F1
#
_cell.length_a   1.000
_cell.length_b   1.000
_cell.length_c   1.000
_cell.angle_alpha   90.00
_cell.angle_beta   90.00
_cell.angle_gamma   90.00
#
_symmetry.space_group_name_H-M   'P 1'
#
loop_
_entity.id
_entity.type
_entity.pdbx_description
1 polymer ?
#
loop_
_entity_poly.entity_id
_entity_poly.type
_entity_poly.pdbx_seq_one_letter_code
_entity_poly.pdbx_strand_id
1 'polypeptide(L)'
;MKLRKYSFIIATIASILLVIAGFVFFSPHRVVISLIGGFIFILATIFFFAGLPRLIIYFIYGIVTIVTLSLFDQYSLLIVFLLTIVIVVNPLAFFEHYLDNVLARKETKIYDFKIKGRYETFYKYRKEMKYYYHLPQMQKLMTLKWYNFLRNLIVIFFFTLIVFVIVYTTNTMLSVTSFYDVNILLIYFLIALTWMLIILYKRGFTSMFRVARISLFPSIYYLIYYLHQVTNLDDFVAIISYVIISLALIGMLIAEVYFYYSRVKYQAYEYLDPLTNTKVFANALYEPYIYDENKYSILFEFNSSLDFFHQKRFELLVYSNQNRTIITAYEAVERKIKLYVEFYLEKTIEKYNTKLSALFKTSIKKTILPDDYYEKKFLHNHEYIITRALSLANMANELEIQDELIIKISMYFDNFKNAKEVLLKYQTEITELSGKTVLTVLLKVKNVDYLIEANVRNLLLDMLVHQGTFIRVSVFY
;
A
#
# COMPACT_ATOMS: atom_id res chain seq x y z
N MET A 1 -10.94 19.36 14.63
CA MET A 1 -10.40 18.01 14.93
C MET A 1 -10.55 17.61 16.41
N LYS A 2 -10.06 18.39 17.39
CA LYS A 2 -10.29 18.10 18.83
C LYS A 2 -11.77 17.91 19.17
N LEU A 3 -12.64 18.85 18.76
CA LEU A 3 -14.10 18.75 18.95
C LEU A 3 -14.70 17.44 18.38
N ARG A 4 -14.43 17.11 17.10
CA ARG A 4 -14.86 15.84 16.47
C ARG A 4 -14.38 14.60 17.21
N LYS A 5 -13.14 14.61 17.72
CA LYS A 5 -12.60 13.52 18.54
C LYS A 5 -13.36 13.36 19.85
N TYR A 6 -13.63 14.46 20.56
CA TYR A 6 -14.43 14.41 21.80
C TYR A 6 -15.88 14.00 21.52
N SER A 7 -16.52 14.55 20.49
CA SER A 7 -17.87 14.15 20.07
C SER A 7 -17.95 12.66 19.71
N PHE A 8 -16.94 12.13 19.00
CA PHE A 8 -16.87 10.70 18.70
C PHE A 8 -16.70 9.83 19.95
N ILE A 9 -15.81 10.21 20.86
CA ILE A 9 -15.59 9.50 22.13
C ILE A 9 -16.88 9.50 22.95
N ILE A 10 -17.52 10.67 23.10
CA ILE A 10 -18.79 10.81 23.85
C ILE A 10 -19.89 9.97 23.19
N ALA A 11 -20.06 10.03 21.87
CA ALA A 11 -21.08 9.26 21.16
C ALA A 11 -20.81 7.74 21.21
N THR A 12 -19.54 7.33 21.20
CA THR A 12 -19.16 5.92 21.36
C THR A 12 -19.45 5.42 22.77
N ILE A 13 -19.10 6.20 23.80
CA ILE A 13 -19.42 5.87 25.19
C ILE A 13 -20.94 5.81 25.38
N ALA A 14 -21.69 6.78 24.85
CA ALA A 14 -23.14 6.79 24.90
C ALA A 14 -23.76 5.58 24.18
N SER A 15 -23.23 5.21 23.01
CA SER A 15 -23.65 4.01 22.28
C SER A 15 -23.40 2.72 23.08
N ILE A 16 -22.20 2.56 23.66
CA ILE A 16 -21.87 1.40 24.50
C ILE A 16 -22.78 1.34 25.72
N LEU A 17 -23.02 2.47 26.39
CA LEU A 17 -23.93 2.55 27.53
C LEU A 17 -25.38 2.22 27.14
N LEU A 18 -25.85 2.65 25.97
CA LEU A 18 -27.18 2.33 25.46
C LEU A 18 -27.31 0.83 25.12
N VAL A 19 -26.28 0.23 24.52
CA VAL A 19 -26.27 -1.22 24.25
C VAL A 19 -26.31 -2.00 25.57
N ILE A 20 -25.44 -1.66 26.53
CA ILE A 20 -25.41 -2.30 27.86
C ILE A 20 -26.75 -2.09 28.58
N ALA A 21 -27.30 -0.88 28.57
CA ALA A 21 -28.58 -0.58 29.20
C ALA A 21 -29.73 -1.36 28.55
N GLY A 22 -29.73 -1.48 27.22
CA GLY A 22 -30.69 -2.29 26.47
C GLY A 22 -30.63 -3.77 26.85
N PHE A 23 -29.43 -4.32 27.09
CA PHE A 23 -29.26 -5.72 27.53
C PHE A 23 -29.64 -5.96 28.99
N VAL A 24 -29.40 -5.00 29.89
CA VAL A 24 -29.52 -5.20 31.35
C VAL A 24 -30.85 -4.73 31.93
N PHE A 25 -31.40 -3.60 31.48
CA PHE A 25 -32.46 -2.90 32.22
C PHE A 25 -33.82 -2.81 31.50
N PHE A 26 -33.86 -2.94 30.18
CA PHE A 26 -35.06 -2.59 29.40
C PHE A 26 -35.69 -3.78 28.64
N SER A 27 -36.33 -4.70 29.38
CA SER A 27 -37.28 -5.65 28.78
C SER A 27 -38.68 -5.02 28.78
N PRO A 28 -39.41 -4.89 27.64
CA PRO A 28 -39.31 -5.62 26.36
C PRO A 28 -38.58 -4.89 25.20
N HIS A 29 -38.10 -3.65 25.39
CA HIS A 29 -37.53 -2.81 24.32
C HIS A 29 -36.03 -3.03 24.04
N ARG A 30 -35.44 -4.12 24.56
CA ARG A 30 -34.00 -4.41 24.48
C ARG A 30 -33.42 -4.28 23.07
N VAL A 31 -34.16 -4.76 22.08
CA VAL A 31 -33.73 -4.82 20.67
C VAL A 31 -33.71 -3.43 20.08
N VAL A 32 -34.74 -2.63 20.33
CA VAL A 32 -34.87 -1.25 19.83
C VAL A 32 -33.78 -0.36 20.41
N ILE A 33 -33.54 -0.45 21.72
CA ILE A 33 -32.51 0.37 22.40
C ILE A 33 -31.11 -0.02 21.93
N SER A 34 -30.84 -1.32 21.75
CA SER A 34 -29.57 -1.80 21.20
C SER A 34 -29.34 -1.37 19.76
N LEU A 35 -30.39 -1.36 18.92
CA LEU A 35 -30.33 -0.87 17.54
C LEU A 35 -30.06 0.63 17.48
N ILE A 36 -30.71 1.43 18.33
CA ILE A 36 -30.44 2.88 18.44
C ILE A 36 -28.98 3.11 18.84
N GLY A 37 -28.47 2.35 19.82
CA GLY A 37 -27.06 2.39 20.21
C GLY A 37 -26.13 2.11 19.02
N GLY A 38 -26.41 1.04 18.26
CA GLY A 38 -25.64 0.68 17.06
C GLY A 38 -25.70 1.75 15.96
N PHE A 39 -26.87 2.34 15.73
CA PHE A 39 -27.05 3.41 14.75
C PHE A 39 -26.28 4.68 15.13
N ILE A 40 -26.32 5.09 16.40
CA ILE A 40 -25.52 6.21 16.92
C ILE A 40 -24.02 5.96 16.69
N PHE A 41 -23.55 4.72 16.92
CA PHE A 41 -22.15 4.37 16.68
C PHE A 41 -21.76 4.49 15.20
N ILE A 42 -22.61 4.01 14.29
CA ILE A 42 -22.38 4.11 12.84
C ILE A 42 -22.30 5.58 12.42
N LEU A 43 -23.25 6.42 12.84
CA LEU A 43 -23.24 7.85 12.54
C LEU A 43 -22.04 8.56 13.13
N ALA A 44 -21.65 8.24 14.37
CA ALA A 44 -20.46 8.79 15.00
C ALA A 44 -19.19 8.42 14.22
N THR A 45 -19.11 7.18 13.73
CA THR A 45 -17.99 6.69 12.91
C THR A 45 -17.91 7.47 11.59
N ILE A 46 -19.03 7.64 10.90
CA ILE A 46 -19.10 8.43 9.66
C ILE A 46 -18.70 9.89 9.94
N PHE A 47 -19.20 10.49 11.00
CA PHE A 47 -18.83 11.85 11.39
C PHE A 47 -17.33 12.00 11.68
N PHE A 48 -16.73 11.03 12.36
CA PHE A 48 -15.33 11.09 12.73
C PHE A 48 -14.42 10.96 11.51
N PHE A 49 -14.69 10.01 10.62
CA PHE A 49 -13.82 9.75 9.46
C PHE A 49 -14.14 10.60 8.24
N ALA A 50 -15.42 10.82 7.96
CA ALA A 50 -15.90 11.26 6.67
C ALA A 50 -16.36 12.72 6.65
N GLY A 51 -16.66 13.32 7.82
CA GLY A 51 -17.01 14.74 7.93
C GLY A 51 -18.52 14.98 8.08
N LEU A 52 -18.88 16.25 8.31
CA LEU A 52 -20.27 16.67 8.48
C LEU A 52 -21.13 16.48 7.21
N PRO A 53 -20.64 16.78 5.98
CA PRO A 53 -21.42 16.59 4.74
C PRO A 53 -21.91 15.15 4.56
N ARG A 54 -21.02 14.18 4.76
CA ARG A 54 -21.36 12.76 4.69
C ARG A 54 -22.28 12.33 5.82
N LEU A 55 -22.12 12.86 7.04
CA LEU A 55 -23.09 12.56 8.10
C LEU A 55 -24.50 13.00 7.69
N ILE A 56 -24.66 14.20 7.12
CA ILE A 56 -25.97 14.71 6.68
C ILE A 56 -26.59 13.80 5.62
N ILE A 57 -25.80 13.38 4.63
CA ILE A 57 -26.28 12.52 3.55
C ILE A 57 -26.66 11.13 4.06
N TYR A 58 -25.82 10.52 4.90
CA TYR A 58 -26.12 9.20 5.46
C TYR A 58 -27.30 9.26 6.45
N PHE A 59 -27.51 10.40 7.11
CA PHE A 59 -28.69 10.64 7.93
C PHE A 59 -29.96 10.72 7.07
N ILE A 60 -29.92 11.43 5.93
CA ILE A 60 -31.02 11.46 4.95
C ILE A 60 -31.32 10.04 4.44
N TYR A 61 -30.30 9.28 4.03
CA TYR A 61 -30.49 7.89 3.61
C TYR A 61 -31.05 7.03 4.73
N GLY A 62 -30.61 7.23 5.98
CA GLY A 62 -31.16 6.56 7.15
C GLY A 62 -32.66 6.83 7.35
N ILE A 63 -33.08 8.10 7.26
CA ILE A 63 -34.50 8.47 7.36
C ILE A 63 -35.31 7.83 6.23
N VAL A 64 -34.84 7.97 4.98
CA VAL A 64 -35.51 7.36 3.82
C VAL A 64 -35.63 5.85 4.01
N THR A 65 -34.60 5.21 4.57
CA THR A 65 -34.62 3.78 4.86
C THR A 65 -35.66 3.42 5.91
N ILE A 66 -35.70 4.14 7.03
CA ILE A 66 -36.68 3.89 8.10
C ILE A 66 -38.11 4.09 7.58
N VAL A 67 -38.36 5.18 6.84
CA VAL A 67 -39.68 5.47 6.28
C VAL A 67 -40.10 4.37 5.29
N THR A 68 -39.20 3.98 4.37
CA THR A 68 -39.50 2.94 3.38
C THR A 68 -39.74 1.58 4.03
N LEU A 69 -38.94 1.23 5.05
CA LEU A 69 -39.14 -0.01 5.82
C LEU A 69 -40.46 0.00 6.59
N SER A 70 -40.86 1.14 7.15
CA SER A 70 -42.13 1.26 7.87
C SER A 70 -43.35 1.12 6.96
N LEU A 71 -43.25 1.54 5.70
CA LEU A 71 -44.34 1.45 4.72
C LEU A 71 -44.45 0.07 4.07
N PHE A 72 -43.33 -0.66 3.98
CA PHE A 72 -43.23 -1.91 3.21
C PHE A 72 -42.50 -3.00 4.01
N ASP A 73 -42.99 -3.28 5.21
CA ASP A 73 -42.37 -4.23 6.14
C ASP A 73 -42.22 -5.64 5.55
N GLN A 74 -43.18 -6.04 4.71
CA GLN A 74 -43.17 -7.30 3.95
C GLN A 74 -42.05 -7.41 2.91
N TYR A 75 -41.31 -6.34 2.62
CA TYR A 75 -40.16 -6.37 1.70
C TYR A 75 -38.88 -5.86 2.37
N SER A 76 -38.85 -5.87 3.71
CA SER A 76 -37.79 -5.27 4.53
C SER A 76 -36.37 -5.63 4.07
N LEU A 77 -36.09 -6.90 3.77
CA LEU A 77 -34.79 -7.35 3.25
C LEU A 77 -34.43 -6.78 1.88
N LEU A 78 -35.37 -6.77 0.94
CA LEU A 78 -35.16 -6.25 -0.42
C LEU A 78 -34.95 -4.73 -0.40
N ILE A 79 -35.68 -4.04 0.49
CA ILE A 79 -35.55 -2.61 0.73
C ILE A 79 -34.21 -2.27 1.37
N VAL A 80 -33.79 -3.00 2.42
CA VAL A 80 -32.45 -2.84 3.01
C VAL A 80 -31.37 -3.01 1.94
N PHE A 81 -31.51 -4.01 1.07
CA PHE A 81 -30.51 -4.25 0.02
C PHE A 81 -30.50 -3.15 -1.06
N LEU A 82 -31.66 -2.78 -1.62
CA LEU A 82 -31.77 -1.69 -2.60
C LEU A 82 -31.22 -0.39 -2.04
N LEU A 83 -31.55 -0.07 -0.79
CA LEU A 83 -31.07 1.14 -0.14
C LEU A 83 -29.59 1.08 0.21
N THR A 84 -29.05 -0.11 0.47
CA THR A 84 -27.59 -0.30 0.59
C THR A 84 -26.90 0.00 -0.74
N ILE A 85 -27.45 -0.43 -1.89
CA ILE A 85 -26.95 -0.06 -3.21
C ILE A 85 -27.04 1.46 -3.41
N VAL A 86 -28.18 2.08 -3.07
CA VAL A 86 -28.37 3.52 -3.18
C VAL A 86 -27.33 4.28 -2.34
N ILE A 87 -27.06 3.84 -1.11
CA ILE A 87 -26.02 4.41 -0.24
C ILE A 87 -24.62 4.28 -0.88
N VAL A 88 -24.32 3.14 -1.51
CA VAL A 88 -23.02 2.90 -2.17
C VAL A 88 -22.86 3.72 -3.45
N VAL A 89 -23.90 3.83 -4.26
CA VAL A 89 -23.92 4.64 -5.49
C VAL A 89 -23.91 6.14 -5.15
N ASN A 90 -24.47 6.51 -4.01
CA ASN A 90 -24.56 7.86 -3.48
C ASN A 90 -25.13 8.87 -4.50
N PRO A 91 -26.42 8.75 -4.90
CA PRO A 91 -27.03 9.69 -5.85
C PRO A 91 -27.01 11.15 -5.35
N LEU A 92 -26.90 11.39 -4.04
CA LEU A 92 -26.74 12.71 -3.45
C LEU A 92 -25.29 13.24 -3.48
N ALA A 93 -24.37 12.63 -4.24
CA ALA A 93 -22.98 13.08 -4.34
C ALA A 93 -22.83 14.55 -4.80
N PHE A 94 -23.71 15.04 -5.69
CA PHE A 94 -23.71 16.46 -6.07
C PHE A 94 -24.08 17.37 -4.89
N PHE A 95 -25.00 16.93 -4.04
CA PHE A 95 -25.36 17.64 -2.81
C PHE A 95 -24.25 17.56 -1.76
N GLU A 96 -23.52 16.43 -1.68
CA GLU A 96 -22.29 16.30 -0.88
C GLU A 96 -21.27 17.35 -1.27
N HIS A 97 -21.00 17.46 -2.57
CA HIS A 97 -20.05 18.41 -3.11
C HIS A 97 -20.48 19.86 -2.86
N TYR A 98 -21.78 20.16 -2.93
CA TYR A 98 -22.31 21.47 -2.54
C TYR A 98 -22.03 21.77 -1.06
N LEU A 99 -22.34 20.82 -0.17
CA LEU A 99 -22.05 20.95 1.27
C LEU A 99 -20.56 21.09 1.57
N ASP A 100 -19.69 20.37 0.84
CA ASP A 100 -18.24 20.46 0.97
C ASP A 100 -17.69 21.86 0.65
N ASN A 101 -18.35 22.59 -0.26
CA ASN A 101 -17.95 23.93 -0.66
C ASN A 101 -18.52 25.04 0.24
N VAL A 102 -19.70 24.82 0.82
CA VAL A 102 -20.39 25.81 1.68
C VAL A 102 -19.92 25.73 3.13
N LEU A 103 -19.63 24.52 3.64
CA LEU A 103 -19.22 24.32 5.03
C LEU A 103 -17.75 24.65 5.26
N ALA A 104 -17.41 25.01 6.50
CA ALA A 104 -16.03 25.32 6.87
C ALA A 104 -15.11 24.11 6.65
N ARG A 105 -13.91 24.32 6.08
CA ARG A 105 -12.89 23.26 5.83
C ARG A 105 -12.61 22.34 7.03
N LYS A 106 -12.80 22.83 8.26
CA LYS A 106 -12.61 22.06 9.50
C LYS A 106 -13.66 20.93 9.68
N GLU A 107 -14.82 21.09 9.08
CA GLU A 107 -16.00 20.20 9.20
C GLU A 107 -16.11 19.23 8.02
N THR A 108 -15.62 19.64 6.85
CA THR A 108 -15.60 18.86 5.60
C THR A 108 -14.36 17.97 5.49
N LYS A 109 -13.26 18.31 6.17
CA LYS A 109 -12.01 17.55 6.08
C LYS A 109 -12.18 16.07 6.47
N ILE A 110 -11.87 15.20 5.52
CA ILE A 110 -11.73 13.75 5.73
C ILE A 110 -10.56 13.50 6.68
N TYR A 111 -10.73 12.54 7.59
CA TYR A 111 -9.67 12.19 8.54
C TYR A 111 -8.51 11.51 7.81
N ASP A 112 -7.42 12.25 7.60
CA ASP A 112 -6.15 11.66 7.15
C ASP A 112 -5.45 10.97 8.31
N PHE A 113 -5.39 9.64 8.26
CA PHE A 113 -4.47 8.87 9.09
C PHE A 113 -3.02 9.15 8.66
N LYS A 114 -2.39 10.15 9.30
CA LYS A 114 -0.94 10.27 9.25
C LYS A 114 -0.35 9.20 10.17
N ILE A 115 0.25 8.17 9.60
CA ILE A 115 1.06 7.19 10.33
C ILE A 115 2.32 7.93 10.80
N LYS A 116 2.21 8.64 11.93
CA LYS A 116 3.35 9.27 12.58
C LYS A 116 3.98 8.27 13.54
N GLY A 117 5.29 8.09 13.43
CA GLY A 117 6.04 7.26 14.36
C GLY A 117 7.37 6.79 13.78
N ARG A 118 8.12 6.04 14.57
CA ARG A 118 9.48 5.62 14.24
C ARG A 118 9.62 4.88 12.90
N TYR A 119 8.58 4.17 12.46
CA TYR A 119 8.58 3.39 11.21
C TYR A 119 7.94 4.12 10.02
N GLU A 120 7.69 5.43 10.13
CA GLU A 120 7.01 6.20 9.06
C GLU A 120 7.71 6.03 7.71
N THR A 121 9.03 6.23 7.70
CA THR A 121 9.90 6.06 6.52
C THR A 121 9.79 4.66 5.92
N PHE A 122 9.86 3.62 6.76
CA PHE A 122 9.69 2.24 6.30
C PHE A 122 8.33 2.01 5.62
N TYR A 123 7.23 2.54 6.18
CA TYR A 123 5.91 2.36 5.57
C TYR A 123 5.76 3.14 4.26
N LYS A 124 6.39 4.31 4.13
CA LYS A 124 6.45 5.05 2.85
C LYS A 124 7.26 4.27 1.82
N TYR A 125 8.48 3.84 2.17
CA TYR A 125 9.32 2.98 1.34
C TYR A 125 8.61 1.71 0.88
N ARG A 126 7.94 1.01 1.82
CA ARG A 126 7.18 -0.20 1.51
C ARG A 126 6.03 0.05 0.54
N LYS A 127 5.38 1.22 0.65
CA LYS A 127 4.29 1.62 -0.26
C LYS A 127 4.82 1.79 -1.68
N GLU A 128 5.94 2.50 -1.85
CA GLU A 128 6.62 2.66 -3.15
C GLU A 128 7.08 1.31 -3.73
N MET A 129 7.75 0.49 -2.92
CA MET A 129 8.15 -0.86 -3.30
C MET A 129 6.98 -1.72 -3.80
N LYS A 130 5.81 -1.58 -3.17
CA LYS A 130 4.59 -2.28 -3.58
C LYS A 130 4.04 -1.74 -4.91
N TYR A 131 4.11 -0.43 -5.16
CA TYR A 131 3.73 0.13 -6.46
C TYR A 131 4.62 -0.42 -7.57
N TYR A 132 5.94 -0.42 -7.40
CA TYR A 132 6.88 -1.00 -8.37
C TYR A 132 6.71 -2.50 -8.56
N TYR A 133 6.38 -3.24 -7.51
CA TYR A 133 6.05 -4.68 -7.64
C TYR A 133 4.81 -4.90 -8.52
N HIS A 134 3.82 -4.01 -8.45
CA HIS A 134 2.58 -4.11 -9.22
C HIS A 134 2.61 -3.43 -10.59
N LEU A 135 3.42 -2.41 -10.82
CA LEU A 135 3.50 -1.65 -12.08
C LEU A 135 3.66 -2.55 -13.32
N PRO A 136 4.63 -3.49 -13.38
CA PRO A 136 4.77 -4.42 -14.51
C PRO A 136 3.55 -5.33 -14.69
N GLN A 137 2.88 -5.67 -13.58
CA GLN A 137 1.67 -6.48 -13.62
C GLN A 137 0.47 -5.65 -14.09
N MET A 138 0.33 -4.40 -13.65
CA MET A 138 -0.73 -3.49 -14.07
C MET A 138 -0.63 -3.14 -15.55
N GLN A 139 0.57 -2.90 -16.07
CA GLN A 139 0.80 -2.72 -17.51
C GLN A 139 0.37 -3.97 -18.30
N LYS A 140 0.78 -5.18 -17.87
CA LYS A 140 0.34 -6.45 -18.49
C LYS A 140 -1.17 -6.69 -18.39
N LEU A 141 -1.81 -6.22 -17.31
CA LEU A 141 -3.26 -6.30 -17.12
C LEU A 141 -4.01 -5.35 -18.07
N MET A 142 -3.44 -4.19 -18.40
CA MET A 142 -4.07 -3.24 -19.34
C MET A 142 -3.95 -3.70 -20.80
N THR A 143 -2.85 -4.36 -21.18
CA THR A 143 -2.56 -4.65 -22.60
C THR A 143 -3.22 -5.94 -23.13
N LEU A 144 -3.55 -6.91 -22.27
CA LEU A 144 -4.08 -8.22 -22.71
C LEU A 144 -5.61 -8.21 -22.92
N LYS A 145 -6.04 -8.17 -24.20
CA LYS A 145 -7.46 -8.15 -24.61
C LYS A 145 -8.29 -9.32 -24.03
N TRP A 146 -7.78 -10.55 -24.11
CA TRP A 146 -8.46 -11.75 -23.59
C TRP A 146 -8.67 -11.72 -22.08
N TYR A 147 -7.71 -11.17 -21.33
CA TYR A 147 -7.82 -11.02 -19.90
C TYR A 147 -8.97 -10.08 -19.53
N ASN A 148 -9.05 -8.91 -20.19
CA ASN A 148 -10.11 -7.94 -19.98
C ASN A 148 -11.49 -8.48 -20.37
N PHE A 149 -11.57 -9.22 -21.47
CA PHE A 149 -12.80 -9.90 -21.88
C PHE A 149 -13.28 -10.90 -20.81
N LEU A 150 -12.40 -11.81 -20.37
CA LEU A 150 -12.73 -12.81 -19.35
C LEU A 150 -13.12 -12.15 -18.02
N ARG A 151 -12.41 -11.08 -17.63
CA ARG A 151 -12.73 -10.30 -16.42
C ARG A 151 -14.14 -9.73 -16.49
N ASN A 152 -14.50 -9.09 -17.60
CA ASN A 152 -15.81 -8.49 -17.77
C ASN A 152 -16.93 -9.55 -17.76
N LEU A 153 -16.71 -10.69 -18.42
CA LEU A 153 -17.65 -11.82 -18.40
C LEU A 153 -17.89 -12.32 -16.96
N ILE A 154 -16.83 -12.52 -16.19
CA ILE A 154 -16.95 -13.00 -14.81
C ILE A 154 -17.56 -11.95 -13.87
N VAL A 155 -17.31 -10.65 -14.12
CA VAL A 155 -18.00 -9.55 -13.40
C VAL A 155 -19.50 -9.61 -13.65
N ILE A 156 -19.93 -9.78 -14.91
CA ILE A 156 -21.35 -9.91 -15.25
C ILE A 156 -21.94 -11.16 -14.58
N PHE A 157 -21.24 -12.30 -14.65
CA PHE A 157 -21.67 -13.54 -14.00
C PHE A 157 -21.86 -13.36 -12.48
N PHE A 158 -20.88 -12.79 -11.78
CA PHE A 158 -21.00 -12.53 -10.34
C PHE A 158 -22.11 -11.55 -10.02
N PHE A 159 -22.30 -10.51 -10.83
CA PHE A 159 -23.39 -9.57 -10.63
C PHE A 159 -24.75 -10.27 -10.74
N THR A 160 -24.97 -11.07 -11.80
CA THR A 160 -26.20 -11.85 -11.98
C THR A 160 -26.41 -12.84 -10.82
N LEU A 161 -25.35 -13.50 -10.38
CA LEU A 161 -25.41 -14.47 -9.29
C LEU A 161 -25.73 -13.80 -7.94
N ILE A 162 -25.18 -12.61 -7.69
CA ILE A 162 -25.55 -11.76 -6.55
C ILE A 162 -27.05 -11.45 -6.58
N VAL A 163 -27.57 -10.93 -7.70
CA VAL A 163 -29.00 -10.63 -7.86
C VAL A 163 -29.86 -11.86 -7.60
N PHE A 164 -29.49 -13.01 -8.16
CA PHE A 164 -30.21 -14.26 -7.94
C PHE A 164 -30.23 -14.67 -6.45
N VAL A 165 -29.07 -14.68 -5.78
CA VAL A 165 -28.96 -15.05 -4.36
C VAL A 165 -29.82 -14.12 -3.50
N ILE A 166 -29.90 -12.84 -3.82
CA ILE A 166 -30.74 -11.87 -3.10
C ILE A 166 -32.22 -12.21 -3.25
N VAL A 167 -32.68 -12.40 -4.49
CA VAL A 167 -34.09 -12.74 -4.76
C VAL A 167 -34.46 -14.02 -4.04
N TYR A 168 -33.59 -15.04 -4.11
CA TYR A 168 -33.79 -16.31 -3.43
C TYR A 168 -33.84 -16.15 -1.90
N THR A 169 -32.85 -15.47 -1.30
CA THR A 169 -32.78 -15.25 0.16
C THR A 169 -33.97 -14.44 0.68
N THR A 170 -34.44 -13.48 -0.13
CA THR A 170 -35.63 -12.69 0.21
C THR A 170 -36.86 -13.60 0.20
N ASN A 171 -37.03 -14.42 -0.83
CA ASN A 171 -38.17 -15.33 -0.94
C ASN A 171 -38.20 -16.36 0.20
N THR A 172 -37.05 -16.93 0.56
CA THR A 172 -36.96 -17.89 1.69
C THR A 172 -37.31 -17.24 3.02
N MET A 173 -36.83 -16.02 3.27
CA MET A 173 -37.14 -15.24 4.48
C MET A 173 -38.62 -14.84 4.57
N LEU A 174 -39.30 -14.60 3.44
CA LEU A 174 -40.72 -14.29 3.41
C LEU A 174 -41.61 -15.51 3.62
N SER A 175 -41.15 -16.68 3.18
CA SER A 175 -41.91 -17.93 3.31
C SER A 175 -41.87 -18.55 4.71
N VAL A 176 -40.99 -18.08 5.60
CA VAL A 176 -40.73 -18.73 6.88
C VAL A 176 -40.67 -17.72 8.02
N THR A 177 -41.51 -17.92 9.04
CA THR A 177 -41.68 -17.02 10.20
C THR A 177 -40.50 -17.02 11.20
N SER A 178 -39.43 -17.79 10.94
CA SER A 178 -38.25 -17.89 11.80
C SER A 178 -36.93 -17.78 11.01
N PHE A 179 -35.90 -17.23 11.68
CA PHE A 179 -34.57 -17.02 11.11
C PHE A 179 -33.77 -18.34 11.15
N TYR A 180 -33.59 -18.99 10.00
CA TYR A 180 -32.80 -20.24 9.88
C TYR A 180 -31.31 -19.96 9.65
N ASP A 181 -30.43 -20.87 10.11
CA ASP A 181 -28.97 -20.81 9.91
C ASP A 181 -28.56 -20.73 8.44
N VAL A 182 -29.37 -21.31 7.54
CA VAL A 182 -29.20 -21.23 6.09
C VAL A 182 -29.22 -19.78 5.60
N ASN A 183 -30.08 -18.94 6.18
CA ASN A 183 -30.19 -17.55 5.79
C ASN A 183 -28.95 -16.74 6.18
N ILE A 184 -28.31 -17.07 7.32
CA ILE A 184 -27.03 -16.47 7.74
C ILE A 184 -25.93 -16.84 6.74
N LEU A 185 -25.89 -18.10 6.28
CA LEU A 185 -24.94 -18.56 5.27
C LEU A 185 -25.15 -17.85 3.91
N LEU A 186 -26.41 -17.67 3.50
CA LEU A 186 -26.74 -16.96 2.25
C LEU A 186 -26.32 -15.49 2.30
N ILE A 187 -26.56 -14.80 3.43
CA ILE A 187 -26.08 -13.43 3.66
C ILE A 187 -24.54 -13.37 3.63
N TYR A 188 -23.87 -14.33 4.26
CA TYR A 188 -22.42 -14.43 4.20
C TYR A 188 -21.90 -14.61 2.77
N PHE A 189 -22.52 -15.51 1.98
CA PHE A 189 -22.15 -15.74 0.60
C PHE A 189 -22.36 -14.51 -0.27
N LEU A 190 -23.45 -13.77 -0.03
CA LEU A 190 -23.73 -12.50 -0.68
C LEU A 190 -22.62 -11.46 -0.43
N ILE A 191 -22.20 -11.31 0.84
CA ILE A 191 -21.11 -10.42 1.22
C ILE A 191 -19.80 -10.87 0.55
N ALA A 192 -19.48 -12.16 0.58
CA ALA A 192 -18.27 -12.72 -0.02
C ALA A 192 -18.23 -12.48 -1.54
N LEU A 193 -19.33 -12.75 -2.25
CA LEU A 193 -19.46 -12.49 -3.69
C LEU A 193 -19.28 -11.01 -4.02
N THR A 194 -19.88 -10.12 -3.24
CA THR A 194 -19.76 -8.68 -3.42
C THR A 194 -18.30 -8.23 -3.27
N TRP A 195 -17.60 -8.74 -2.25
CA TRP A 195 -16.17 -8.47 -2.07
C TRP A 195 -15.32 -9.03 -3.21
N MET A 196 -15.62 -10.23 -3.69
CA MET A 196 -14.93 -10.84 -4.84
C MET A 196 -15.13 -10.02 -6.11
N LEU A 197 -16.34 -9.53 -6.38
CA LEU A 197 -16.66 -8.65 -7.51
C LEU A 197 -15.83 -7.36 -7.47
N ILE A 198 -15.82 -6.67 -6.32
CA ILE A 198 -15.08 -5.41 -6.14
C ILE A 198 -13.57 -5.64 -6.34
N ILE A 199 -13.03 -6.74 -5.80
CA ILE A 199 -11.61 -7.06 -5.90
C ILE A 199 -11.24 -7.49 -7.32
N LEU A 200 -12.08 -8.26 -8.00
CA LEU A 200 -11.87 -8.65 -9.39
C LEU A 200 -11.77 -7.41 -10.28
N TYR A 201 -12.68 -6.45 -10.11
CA TYR A 201 -12.69 -5.19 -10.84
C TYR A 201 -11.43 -4.34 -10.56
N LYS A 202 -11.04 -4.19 -9.29
CA LYS A 202 -9.92 -3.30 -8.89
C LYS A 202 -8.53 -3.91 -9.00
N ARG A 203 -8.38 -5.22 -8.82
CA ARG A 203 -7.09 -5.91 -8.60
C ARG A 203 -6.90 -7.18 -9.42
N GLY A 204 -7.92 -7.66 -10.11
CA GLY A 204 -7.85 -8.83 -11.00
C GLY A 204 -8.00 -10.19 -10.30
N PHE A 205 -7.96 -11.25 -11.11
CA PHE A 205 -8.25 -12.64 -10.72
C PHE A 205 -7.40 -13.17 -9.58
N THR A 206 -6.09 -12.91 -9.57
CA THR A 206 -5.19 -13.44 -8.54
C THR A 206 -5.58 -12.95 -7.14
N SER A 207 -6.00 -11.69 -7.02
CA SER A 207 -6.48 -11.14 -5.74
C SER A 207 -7.87 -11.67 -5.39
N MET A 208 -8.75 -11.83 -6.38
CA MET A 208 -10.09 -12.38 -6.19
C MET A 208 -10.02 -13.84 -5.69
N PHE A 209 -9.21 -14.70 -6.31
CA PHE A 209 -9.05 -16.11 -5.89
C PHE A 209 -8.48 -16.23 -4.48
N ARG A 210 -7.60 -15.33 -4.06
CA ARG A 210 -7.11 -15.31 -2.66
C ARG A 210 -8.25 -15.09 -1.68
N VAL A 211 -9.15 -14.15 -1.97
CA VAL A 211 -10.33 -13.89 -1.12
C VAL A 211 -11.32 -15.05 -1.21
N ALA A 212 -11.61 -15.55 -2.41
CA ALA A 212 -12.48 -16.70 -2.61
C ALA A 212 -12.07 -17.90 -1.75
N ARG A 213 -10.78 -18.25 -1.76
CA ARG A 213 -10.24 -19.36 -0.96
C ARG A 213 -10.47 -19.18 0.55
N ILE A 214 -10.34 -17.96 1.08
CA ILE A 214 -10.62 -17.68 2.51
C ILE A 214 -12.13 -17.74 2.77
N SER A 215 -12.92 -17.22 1.83
CA SER A 215 -14.37 -17.16 1.94
C SER A 215 -15.06 -18.52 1.91
N LEU A 216 -14.41 -19.57 1.39
CA LEU A 216 -14.99 -20.90 1.35
C LEU A 216 -15.03 -21.59 2.73
N PHE A 217 -14.17 -21.19 3.67
CA PHE A 217 -14.04 -21.90 4.95
C PHE A 217 -15.35 -21.94 5.75
N PRO A 218 -16.05 -20.81 6.00
CA PRO A 218 -17.33 -20.85 6.72
C PRO A 218 -18.38 -21.75 6.04
N SER A 219 -18.41 -21.78 4.71
CA SER A 219 -19.30 -22.66 3.96
C SER A 219 -18.96 -24.14 4.15
N ILE A 220 -17.68 -24.49 4.20
CA ILE A 220 -17.23 -25.88 4.45
C ILE A 220 -17.54 -26.28 5.90
N TYR A 221 -17.33 -25.40 6.88
CA TYR A 221 -17.72 -25.67 8.28
C TYR A 221 -19.22 -25.95 8.38
N TYR A 222 -20.04 -25.11 7.74
CA TYR A 222 -21.49 -25.31 7.72
C TYR A 222 -21.89 -26.63 7.03
N LEU A 223 -21.22 -26.99 5.93
CA LEU A 223 -21.50 -28.24 5.23
C LEU A 223 -21.21 -29.46 6.10
N ILE A 224 -20.13 -29.46 6.88
CA ILE A 224 -19.84 -30.54 7.84
C ILE A 224 -20.87 -30.56 8.95
N TYR A 225 -21.26 -29.40 9.48
CA TYR A 225 -22.30 -29.29 10.50
C TYR A 225 -23.63 -29.88 10.01
N TYR A 226 -24.03 -29.53 8.79
CA TYR A 226 -25.25 -30.02 8.16
C TYR A 226 -25.19 -31.53 7.92
N LEU A 227 -24.08 -32.06 7.38
CA LEU A 227 -23.91 -33.50 7.18
C LEU A 227 -23.94 -34.26 8.51
N HIS A 228 -23.34 -33.72 9.56
CA HIS A 228 -23.38 -34.32 10.89
C HIS A 228 -24.82 -34.38 11.44
N GLN A 229 -25.54 -33.25 11.41
CA GLN A 229 -26.91 -33.16 11.92
C GLN A 229 -27.97 -33.92 11.11
N VAL A 230 -27.89 -33.87 9.78
CA VAL A 230 -28.96 -34.36 8.90
C VAL A 230 -28.69 -35.76 8.38
N THR A 231 -27.42 -36.11 8.12
CA THR A 231 -27.05 -37.42 7.57
C THR A 231 -26.49 -38.37 8.62
N ASN A 232 -26.52 -38.01 9.91
CA ASN A 232 -25.95 -38.77 11.04
C ASN A 232 -24.50 -39.20 10.76
N LEU A 233 -23.69 -38.26 10.23
CA LEU A 233 -22.28 -38.50 10.01
C LEU A 233 -21.60 -38.74 11.35
N ASP A 234 -20.84 -39.83 11.45
CA ASP A 234 -20.18 -40.28 12.68
C ASP A 234 -19.39 -39.14 13.36
N ASP A 235 -19.54 -39.02 14.68
CA ASP A 235 -18.94 -37.96 15.51
C ASP A 235 -17.43 -37.88 15.26
N PHE A 236 -16.77 -39.03 15.16
CA PHE A 236 -15.34 -39.13 14.92
C PHE A 236 -14.94 -38.54 13.56
N VAL A 237 -15.71 -38.83 12.51
CA VAL A 237 -15.46 -38.31 11.15
C VAL A 237 -15.72 -36.80 11.08
N ALA A 238 -16.77 -36.32 11.76
CA ALA A 238 -17.07 -34.88 11.83
C ALA A 238 -15.93 -34.12 12.53
N ILE A 239 -15.48 -34.61 13.69
CA ILE A 239 -14.37 -34.01 14.47
C ILE A 239 -13.08 -33.98 13.64
N ILE A 240 -12.71 -35.09 13.01
CA ILE A 240 -11.51 -35.14 12.15
C ILE A 240 -11.62 -34.12 11.01
N SER A 241 -12.78 -34.04 10.36
CA SER A 241 -13.00 -33.10 9.26
C SER A 241 -12.81 -31.66 9.71
N TYR A 242 -13.38 -31.27 10.87
CA TYR A 242 -13.17 -29.95 11.45
C TYR A 242 -11.70 -29.67 11.76
N VAL A 243 -10.97 -30.64 12.32
CA VAL A 243 -9.53 -30.49 12.62
C VAL A 243 -8.72 -30.28 11.34
N ILE A 244 -8.95 -31.10 10.31
CA ILE A 244 -8.23 -31.00 9.03
C ILE A 244 -8.47 -29.63 8.38
N ILE A 245 -9.72 -29.17 8.34
CA ILE A 245 -10.06 -27.87 7.76
C ILE A 245 -9.50 -26.72 8.58
N SER A 246 -9.50 -26.82 9.90
CA SER A 246 -8.88 -25.82 10.78
C SER A 246 -7.37 -25.71 10.53
N LEU A 247 -6.68 -26.85 10.38
CA LEU A 247 -5.25 -26.87 10.03
C LEU A 247 -5.01 -26.30 8.63
N ALA A 248 -5.86 -26.62 7.65
CA ALA A 248 -5.78 -26.05 6.31
C ALA A 248 -5.97 -24.52 6.32
N LEU A 249 -6.91 -23.99 7.13
CA LEU A 249 -7.11 -22.56 7.31
C LEU A 249 -5.88 -21.88 7.90
N ILE A 250 -5.32 -22.45 8.97
CA ILE A 250 -4.12 -21.93 9.63
C ILE A 250 -2.94 -21.92 8.65
N GLY A 251 -2.71 -23.04 7.94
CA GLY A 251 -1.66 -23.14 6.92
C GLY A 251 -1.83 -22.10 5.82
N MET A 252 -3.07 -21.87 5.37
CA MET A 252 -3.38 -20.85 4.37
C MET A 252 -3.11 -19.43 4.89
N LEU A 253 -3.49 -19.12 6.14
CA LEU A 253 -3.23 -17.82 6.76
C LEU A 253 -1.72 -17.55 6.89
N ILE A 254 -0.94 -18.54 7.33
CA ILE A 254 0.52 -18.46 7.40
C ILE A 254 1.11 -18.19 6.01
N ALA A 255 0.66 -18.93 5.00
CA ALA A 255 1.10 -18.75 3.62
C ALA A 255 0.79 -17.34 3.09
N GLU A 256 -0.41 -16.80 3.36
CA GLU A 256 -0.75 -15.44 2.91
C GLU A 256 -0.01 -14.35 3.67
N VAL A 257 0.31 -14.55 4.96
CA VAL A 257 1.21 -13.66 5.70
C VAL A 257 2.60 -13.68 5.06
N TYR A 258 3.13 -14.86 4.73
CA TYR A 258 4.39 -14.98 4.01
C TYR A 258 4.35 -14.26 2.65
N PHE A 259 3.32 -14.51 1.83
CA PHE A 259 3.15 -13.85 0.54
C PHE A 259 2.94 -12.33 0.66
N TYR A 260 2.37 -11.86 1.76
CA TYR A 260 2.23 -10.43 2.03
C TYR A 260 3.59 -9.75 2.24
N TYR A 261 4.50 -10.42 2.94
CA TYR A 261 5.87 -9.94 3.13
C TYR A 261 6.80 -10.25 1.96
N SER A 262 6.46 -11.21 1.09
CA SER A 262 7.24 -11.54 -0.10
C SER A 262 7.03 -10.57 -1.28
N ARG A 263 6.10 -9.62 -1.16
CA ARG A 263 5.89 -8.53 -2.13
C ARG A 263 6.99 -7.48 -2.00
N VAL A 264 8.20 -7.88 -2.38
CA VAL A 264 9.41 -7.06 -2.33
C VAL A 264 9.95 -6.84 -3.73
N LYS A 265 10.49 -5.66 -3.96
CA LYS A 265 11.19 -5.30 -5.19
C LYS A 265 12.39 -4.45 -4.77
N TYR A 266 13.53 -4.69 -5.41
CA TYR A 266 14.72 -3.88 -5.24
C TYR A 266 15.09 -3.34 -6.62
N GLN A 267 14.98 -2.03 -6.78
CA GLN A 267 15.43 -1.35 -7.99
C GLN A 267 16.76 -0.69 -7.66
N ALA A 268 17.79 -1.06 -8.41
CA ALA A 268 19.15 -0.60 -8.17
C ALA A 268 19.57 0.40 -9.25
N TYR A 269 20.25 1.47 -8.86
CA TYR A 269 21.19 2.16 -9.73
C TYR A 269 22.50 1.36 -9.67
N GLU A 270 22.79 0.62 -10.75
CA GLU A 270 23.97 -0.24 -10.89
C GLU A 270 25.07 0.48 -11.65
N TYR A 271 26.24 0.62 -11.02
CA TYR A 271 27.41 1.24 -11.65
C TYR A 271 28.72 0.68 -11.10
N LEU A 272 29.79 0.89 -11.84
CA LEU A 272 31.15 0.60 -11.39
C LEU A 272 31.76 1.89 -10.85
N ASP A 273 32.15 1.92 -9.58
CA ASP A 273 32.90 3.05 -9.03
C ASP A 273 34.37 2.95 -9.45
N PRO A 274 34.88 3.85 -10.31
CA PRO A 274 36.25 3.76 -10.84
C PRO A 274 37.31 3.99 -9.78
N LEU A 275 37.00 4.72 -8.70
CA LEU A 275 37.96 5.03 -7.63
C LEU A 275 38.28 3.80 -6.79
N THR A 276 37.26 2.98 -6.52
CA THR A 276 37.38 1.82 -5.65
C THR A 276 37.38 0.49 -6.42
N ASN A 277 37.11 0.54 -7.73
CA ASN A 277 36.87 -0.60 -8.61
C ASN A 277 35.80 -1.55 -8.04
N THR A 278 34.73 -0.97 -7.51
CA THR A 278 33.64 -1.73 -6.86
C THR A 278 32.37 -1.63 -7.66
N LYS A 279 31.63 -2.73 -7.79
CA LYS A 279 30.28 -2.71 -8.37
C LYS A 279 29.31 -2.28 -7.29
N VAL A 280 28.63 -1.17 -7.51
CA VAL A 280 27.70 -0.56 -6.57
C VAL A 280 26.28 -0.75 -7.06
N PHE A 281 25.40 -1.11 -6.13
CA PHE A 281 23.97 -1.25 -6.35
C PHE A 281 23.27 -0.39 -5.30
N ALA A 282 22.90 0.83 -5.67
CA ALA A 282 22.24 1.76 -4.77
C ALA A 282 20.71 1.69 -4.94
N ASN A 283 19.97 1.61 -3.83
CA ASN A 283 18.52 1.40 -3.89
C ASN A 283 17.79 2.67 -4.32
N ALA A 284 17.24 2.67 -5.54
CA ALA A 284 16.49 3.78 -6.11
C ALA A 284 15.21 4.10 -5.32
N LEU A 285 14.57 3.07 -4.75
CA LEU A 285 13.33 3.24 -3.98
C LEU A 285 13.56 3.89 -2.60
N TYR A 286 14.80 3.84 -2.10
CA TYR A 286 15.17 4.41 -0.81
C TYR A 286 15.56 5.89 -0.90
N GLU A 287 16.07 6.33 -2.05
CA GLU A 287 16.62 7.67 -2.25
C GLU A 287 15.75 8.84 -1.72
N PRO A 288 14.41 8.84 -1.88
CA PRO A 288 13.58 9.95 -1.36
C PRO A 288 13.59 10.10 0.16
N TYR A 289 14.13 9.13 0.90
CA TYR A 289 14.09 9.02 2.35
C TYR A 289 15.44 9.21 3.04
N ILE A 290 16.47 9.66 2.31
CA ILE A 290 17.83 9.86 2.83
C ILE A 290 17.85 10.83 4.03
N TYR A 291 16.99 11.85 4.01
CA TYR A 291 16.95 12.90 5.05
C TYR A 291 15.98 12.60 6.20
N ASP A 292 15.30 11.45 6.19
CA ASP A 292 14.39 11.11 7.28
C ASP A 292 15.15 10.77 8.58
N GLU A 293 14.67 11.29 9.71
CA GLU A 293 15.26 11.11 11.04
C GLU A 293 14.85 9.77 11.72
N ASN A 294 15.58 9.38 12.77
CA ASN A 294 15.33 8.20 13.64
C ASN A 294 15.73 6.83 13.09
N LYS A 295 16.90 6.75 12.44
CA LYS A 295 17.44 5.53 11.86
C LYS A 295 18.87 5.28 12.34
N TYR A 296 19.26 4.01 12.39
CA TYR A 296 20.62 3.56 12.61
C TYR A 296 21.13 2.92 11.34
N SER A 297 22.19 3.49 10.79
CA SER A 297 22.83 3.00 9.56
C SER A 297 23.97 2.06 9.91
N ILE A 298 23.91 0.82 9.43
CA ILE A 298 24.93 -0.20 9.71
C ILE A 298 25.48 -0.75 8.39
N LEU A 299 26.80 -0.83 8.31
CA LEU A 299 27.53 -1.56 7.29
C LEU A 299 27.82 -2.98 7.78
N PHE A 300 27.43 -3.97 6.98
CA PHE A 300 27.83 -5.36 7.15
C PHE A 300 28.81 -5.77 6.04
N GLU A 301 30.00 -6.21 6.42
CA GLU A 301 31.00 -6.73 5.50
C GLU A 301 31.16 -8.24 5.69
N PHE A 302 31.09 -9.00 4.60
CA PHE A 302 31.25 -10.46 4.63
C PHE A 302 31.75 -11.03 3.31
N ASN A 303 32.33 -12.23 3.38
CA ASN A 303 32.87 -12.90 2.19
C ASN A 303 31.75 -13.63 1.45
N SER A 304 31.46 -13.22 0.22
CA SER A 304 30.50 -13.90 -0.66
C SER A 304 30.75 -13.51 -2.11
N SER A 305 30.43 -14.41 -3.05
CA SER A 305 30.39 -14.04 -4.47
C SER A 305 29.11 -13.27 -4.78
N LEU A 306 29.19 -12.37 -5.77
CA LEU A 306 28.03 -11.59 -6.21
C LEU A 306 26.86 -12.47 -6.67
N ASP A 307 27.15 -13.56 -7.39
CA ASP A 307 26.12 -14.50 -7.87
C ASP A 307 25.39 -15.19 -6.72
N PHE A 308 26.13 -15.67 -5.71
CA PHE A 308 25.53 -16.30 -4.55
C PHE A 308 24.71 -15.28 -3.73
N PHE A 309 25.20 -14.04 -3.61
CA PHE A 309 24.44 -12.95 -3.01
C PHE A 309 23.13 -12.70 -3.75
N HIS A 310 23.14 -12.62 -5.09
CA HIS A 310 21.92 -12.43 -5.87
C HIS A 310 20.91 -13.57 -5.72
N GLN A 311 21.36 -14.82 -5.61
CA GLN A 311 20.47 -15.97 -5.35
C GLN A 311 19.76 -15.85 -3.99
N LYS A 312 20.45 -15.35 -2.96
CA LYS A 312 19.89 -15.18 -1.60
C LYS A 312 19.26 -13.81 -1.34
N ARG A 313 19.45 -12.84 -2.23
CA ARG A 313 18.97 -11.46 -2.09
C ARG A 313 17.47 -11.38 -1.88
N PHE A 314 16.69 -12.20 -2.59
CA PHE A 314 15.23 -12.21 -2.42
C PHE A 314 14.83 -12.58 -0.98
N GLU A 315 15.41 -13.64 -0.42
CA GLU A 315 15.15 -14.07 0.95
C GLU A 315 15.52 -12.96 1.96
N LEU A 316 16.64 -12.27 1.72
CA LEU A 316 17.08 -11.15 2.54
C LEU A 316 16.13 -9.95 2.47
N LEU A 317 15.59 -9.63 1.30
CA LEU A 317 14.59 -8.57 1.12
C LEU A 317 13.28 -8.91 1.84
N VAL A 318 12.82 -10.17 1.76
CA VAL A 318 11.64 -10.63 2.50
C VAL A 318 11.87 -10.49 4.01
N TYR A 319 13.03 -10.93 4.50
CA TYR A 319 13.40 -10.80 5.91
C TYR A 319 13.44 -9.33 6.36
N SER A 320 13.99 -8.44 5.52
CA SER A 320 14.03 -7.00 5.81
C SER A 320 12.63 -6.40 5.91
N ASN A 321 11.72 -6.78 4.99
CA ASN A 321 10.34 -6.33 5.01
C ASN A 321 9.56 -6.84 6.24
N GLN A 322 9.84 -8.06 6.71
CA GLN A 322 9.24 -8.60 7.94
C GLN A 322 9.71 -7.85 9.19
N ASN A 323 10.99 -7.53 9.27
CA ASN A 323 11.61 -6.87 10.44
C ASN A 323 11.62 -5.35 10.34
N ARG A 324 11.02 -4.78 9.30
CA ARG A 324 10.92 -3.33 9.06
C ARG A 324 12.28 -2.64 8.94
N THR A 325 13.21 -3.28 8.22
CA THR A 325 14.54 -2.73 7.91
C THR A 325 14.61 -2.40 6.42
N ILE A 326 15.52 -1.50 6.05
CA ILE A 326 15.70 -1.08 4.66
C ILE A 326 17.13 -1.36 4.23
N ILE A 327 17.29 -2.11 3.14
CA ILE A 327 18.59 -2.26 2.47
C ILE A 327 18.78 -1.03 1.59
N THR A 328 19.72 -0.16 1.92
CA THR A 328 19.94 1.13 1.24
C THR A 328 20.84 0.99 0.03
N ALA A 329 21.89 0.17 0.13
CA ALA A 329 22.81 -0.12 -0.97
C ALA A 329 23.59 -1.42 -0.68
N TYR A 330 24.23 -1.97 -1.70
CA TYR A 330 25.32 -2.93 -1.50
C TYR A 330 26.43 -2.72 -2.53
N GLU A 331 27.67 -2.99 -2.13
CA GLU A 331 28.85 -3.00 -2.99
C GLU A 331 29.43 -4.40 -3.06
N ALA A 332 29.96 -4.77 -4.22
CA ALA A 332 30.68 -6.01 -4.44
C ALA A 332 32.10 -5.74 -4.89
N VAL A 333 33.05 -6.29 -4.13
CA VAL A 333 34.49 -6.20 -4.37
C VAL A 333 35.03 -7.62 -4.39
N GLU A 334 35.29 -8.16 -5.58
CA GLU A 334 35.75 -9.55 -5.78
C GLU A 334 34.84 -10.58 -5.07
N ARG A 335 35.25 -11.06 -3.89
CA ARG A 335 34.53 -12.02 -3.03
C ARG A 335 34.08 -11.41 -1.70
N LYS A 336 33.97 -10.09 -1.62
CA LYS A 336 33.47 -9.36 -0.45
C LYS A 336 32.24 -8.56 -0.83
N ILE A 337 31.20 -8.69 -0.01
CA ILE A 337 29.99 -7.90 -0.10
C ILE A 337 29.95 -6.93 1.08
N LYS A 338 29.71 -5.66 0.76
CA LYS A 338 29.42 -4.60 1.71
C LYS A 338 27.95 -4.27 1.61
N LEU A 339 27.18 -4.58 2.65
CA LEU A 339 25.74 -4.40 2.68
C LEU A 339 25.38 -3.26 3.63
N TYR A 340 24.70 -2.25 3.11
CA TYR A 340 24.26 -1.07 3.85
C TYR A 340 22.79 -1.24 4.22
N VAL A 341 22.48 -1.19 5.51
CA VAL A 341 21.13 -1.42 6.03
C VAL A 341 20.78 -0.41 7.10
N GLU A 342 19.54 0.07 7.05
CA GLU A 342 18.97 0.95 8.05
C GLU A 342 17.98 0.23 8.97
N PHE A 343 18.10 0.56 10.25
CA PHE A 343 17.32 0.00 11.34
C PHE A 343 16.63 1.09 12.14
N TYR A 344 15.44 0.78 12.65
CA TYR A 344 14.71 1.64 13.59
C TYR A 344 14.80 1.13 15.03
N LEU A 345 15.32 -0.08 15.23
CA LEU A 345 15.52 -0.68 16.55
C LEU A 345 16.88 -1.34 16.62
N GLU A 346 17.67 -0.97 17.62
CA GLU A 346 18.99 -1.57 17.86
C GLU A 346 18.90 -3.10 18.06
N LYS A 347 17.88 -3.59 18.78
CA LYS A 347 17.63 -5.03 18.97
C LYS A 347 17.45 -5.82 17.66
N THR A 348 17.11 -5.16 16.56
CA THR A 348 16.96 -5.82 15.25
C THR A 348 18.29 -6.00 14.52
N ILE A 349 19.33 -5.24 14.88
CA ILE A 349 20.67 -5.33 14.29
C ILE A 349 21.29 -6.71 14.56
N GLU A 350 21.25 -7.19 15.81
CA GLU A 350 21.80 -8.51 16.15
C GLU A 350 21.04 -9.66 15.48
N LYS A 351 19.70 -9.57 15.43
CA LYS A 351 18.88 -10.57 14.72
C LYS A 351 19.23 -10.63 13.23
N TYR A 352 19.44 -9.46 12.62
CA TYR A 352 19.84 -9.34 11.23
C TYR A 352 21.25 -9.90 10.99
N ASN A 353 22.18 -9.62 11.91
CA ASN A 353 23.52 -10.18 11.90
C ASN A 353 23.50 -11.71 11.95
N THR A 354 22.76 -12.32 12.89
CA THR A 354 22.58 -13.77 12.97
C THR A 354 21.98 -14.35 11.69
N LYS A 355 20.98 -13.68 11.10
CA LYS A 355 20.38 -14.12 9.83
C LYS A 355 21.37 -14.05 8.67
N LEU A 356 22.16 -12.99 8.56
CA LEU A 356 23.23 -12.89 7.54
C LEU A 356 24.26 -13.99 7.71
N SER A 357 24.77 -14.20 8.93
CA SER A 357 25.72 -15.27 9.23
C SER A 357 25.17 -16.65 8.85
N ALA A 358 23.90 -16.92 9.13
CA ALA A 358 23.25 -18.18 8.78
C ALA A 358 23.03 -18.34 7.27
N LEU A 359 22.65 -17.27 6.57
CA LEU A 359 22.40 -17.27 5.11
C LEU A 359 23.69 -17.49 4.30
N PHE A 360 24.75 -16.79 4.69
CA PHE A 360 26.00 -16.78 3.95
C PHE A 360 27.06 -17.72 4.52
N LYS A 361 26.83 -18.31 5.69
CA LYS A 361 27.74 -19.23 6.39
C LYS A 361 29.13 -18.63 6.64
N THR A 362 29.18 -17.33 6.93
CA THR A 362 30.42 -16.57 7.15
C THR A 362 30.32 -15.68 8.38
N SER A 363 31.45 -15.30 8.94
CA SER A 363 31.50 -14.20 9.92
C SER A 363 31.16 -12.88 9.23
N ILE A 364 30.42 -12.03 9.95
CA ILE A 364 29.97 -10.73 9.48
C ILE A 364 30.65 -9.67 10.34
N LYS A 365 31.35 -8.73 9.71
CA LYS A 365 31.88 -7.55 10.40
C LYS A 365 30.84 -6.44 10.32
N LYS A 366 30.47 -5.87 11.49
CA LYS A 366 29.51 -4.76 11.59
C LYS A 366 30.24 -3.45 11.87
N THR A 367 29.80 -2.37 11.24
CA THR A 367 30.32 -1.02 11.48
C THR A 367 29.16 -0.03 11.48
N ILE A 368 29.09 0.81 12.51
CA ILE A 368 28.08 1.86 12.60
C ILE A 368 28.50 3.00 11.68
N LEU A 369 27.57 3.47 10.86
CA LEU A 369 27.80 4.55 9.90
C LEU A 369 27.25 5.87 10.45
N PRO A 370 27.87 7.01 10.08
CA PRO A 370 27.31 8.33 10.38
C PRO A 370 26.02 8.56 9.57
N ASP A 371 25.17 9.49 10.02
CA ASP A 371 23.87 9.75 9.39
C ASP A 371 23.98 10.24 7.93
N ASP A 372 25.07 10.92 7.59
CA ASP A 372 25.34 11.49 6.27
C ASP A 372 26.12 10.56 5.32
N TYR A 373 26.31 9.29 5.70
CA TYR A 373 27.13 8.35 4.92
C TYR A 373 26.62 8.20 3.48
N TYR A 374 25.30 8.17 3.28
CA TYR A 374 24.71 7.89 1.97
C TYR A 374 24.96 9.05 1.01
N GLU A 375 24.85 10.29 1.51
CA GLU A 375 25.13 11.50 0.74
C GLU A 375 26.59 11.55 0.30
N LYS A 376 27.51 11.35 1.25
CA LYS A 376 28.96 11.38 1.00
C LYS A 376 29.44 10.25 0.10
N LYS A 377 28.87 9.05 0.23
CA LYS A 377 29.35 7.85 -0.46
C LYS A 377 28.69 7.61 -1.82
N PHE A 378 27.38 7.85 -1.93
CA PHE A 378 26.59 7.51 -3.12
C PHE A 378 26.07 8.75 -3.84
N LEU A 379 25.35 9.65 -3.15
CA LEU A 379 24.62 10.75 -3.80
C LEU A 379 25.54 11.68 -4.62
N HIS A 380 26.72 12.00 -4.08
CA HIS A 380 27.70 12.87 -4.74
C HIS A 380 28.64 12.12 -5.71
N ASN A 381 28.48 10.82 -5.92
CA ASN A 381 29.31 10.07 -6.87
C ASN A 381 28.83 10.35 -8.31
N HIS A 382 29.75 10.69 -9.22
CA HIS A 382 29.42 10.99 -10.61
C HIS A 382 28.73 9.83 -11.33
N GLU A 383 29.22 8.60 -11.14
CA GLU A 383 28.65 7.41 -11.78
C GLU A 383 27.25 7.11 -11.24
N TYR A 384 27.00 7.41 -9.96
CA TYR A 384 25.65 7.36 -9.40
C TYR A 384 24.70 8.34 -10.10
N ILE A 385 25.15 9.60 -10.28
CA ILE A 385 24.35 10.66 -10.91
C ILE A 385 24.01 10.32 -12.36
N ILE A 386 24.99 9.83 -13.13
CA ILE A 386 24.82 9.38 -14.52
C ILE A 386 23.84 8.22 -14.58
N THR A 387 24.05 7.18 -13.77
CA THR A 387 23.21 5.98 -13.76
C THR A 387 21.78 6.29 -13.34
N ARG A 388 21.59 7.23 -12.42
CA ARG A 388 20.27 7.74 -12.06
C ARG A 388 19.58 8.39 -13.25
N ALA A 389 20.27 9.25 -13.99
CA ALA A 389 19.71 9.91 -15.18
C ALA A 389 19.31 8.87 -16.25
N LEU A 390 20.18 7.90 -16.52
CA LEU A 390 19.92 6.79 -17.45
C LEU A 390 18.74 5.91 -16.99
N SER A 391 18.67 5.57 -15.70
CA SER A 391 17.57 4.77 -15.17
C SER A 391 16.22 5.49 -15.26
N LEU A 392 16.20 6.81 -15.05
CA LEU A 392 14.97 7.61 -15.20
C LEU A 392 14.57 7.74 -16.68
N ALA A 393 15.53 7.90 -17.59
CA ALA A 393 15.28 7.93 -19.03
C ALA A 393 14.78 6.57 -19.57
N ASN A 394 15.35 5.47 -19.08
CA ASN A 394 14.90 4.12 -19.42
C ASN A 394 13.48 3.82 -18.91
N MET A 395 13.09 4.37 -17.76
CA MET A 395 11.68 4.32 -17.35
C MET A 395 10.75 5.07 -18.33
N ALA A 396 11.20 6.16 -18.96
CA ALA A 396 10.43 6.82 -20.01
C ALA A 396 10.33 5.96 -21.29
N ASN A 397 11.40 5.24 -21.65
CA ASN A 397 11.37 4.25 -22.74
C ASN A 397 10.38 3.11 -22.46
N GLU A 398 10.35 2.59 -21.23
CA GLU A 398 9.36 1.57 -20.80
C GLU A 398 7.91 2.08 -20.88
N LEU A 399 7.71 3.40 -20.92
CA LEU A 399 6.41 4.05 -21.09
C LEU A 399 6.13 4.44 -22.56
N GLU A 400 6.96 3.98 -23.51
CA GLU A 400 6.86 4.26 -24.95
C GLU A 400 6.95 5.77 -25.31
N ILE A 401 7.58 6.58 -24.46
CA ILE A 401 7.80 8.00 -24.71
C ILE A 401 9.06 8.17 -25.55
N GLN A 402 8.89 8.51 -26.84
CA GLN A 402 9.97 8.65 -27.83
C GLN A 402 10.46 10.10 -28.02
N ASP A 403 9.85 11.05 -27.30
CA ASP A 403 10.15 12.48 -27.42
C ASP A 403 11.50 12.86 -26.80
N GLU A 404 11.95 14.10 -27.05
CA GLU A 404 13.13 14.67 -26.41
C GLU A 404 12.93 14.76 -24.89
N LEU A 405 13.91 14.28 -24.12
CA LEU A 405 13.90 14.37 -22.67
C LEU A 405 14.54 15.67 -22.21
N ILE A 406 13.97 16.24 -21.15
CA ILE A 406 14.55 17.37 -20.41
C ILE A 406 15.14 16.83 -19.11
N ILE A 407 16.48 16.74 -19.07
CA ILE A 407 17.22 16.35 -17.87
C ILE A 407 17.52 17.61 -17.06
N LYS A 408 16.89 17.72 -15.88
CA LYS A 408 17.04 18.81 -14.93
C LYS A 408 18.03 18.42 -13.84
N ILE A 409 19.18 19.08 -13.78
CA ILE A 409 20.24 18.80 -12.80
C ILE A 409 20.41 20.03 -11.91
N SER A 410 20.16 19.87 -10.60
CA SER A 410 20.28 20.95 -9.61
C SER A 410 21.55 20.80 -8.80
N MET A 411 22.27 21.90 -8.60
CA MET A 411 23.54 21.97 -7.90
C MET A 411 23.67 23.26 -7.10
N TYR A 412 24.39 23.24 -5.98
CA TYR A 412 24.71 24.45 -5.24
C TYR A 412 26.17 24.86 -5.42
N PHE A 413 26.40 26.17 -5.32
CA PHE A 413 27.71 26.80 -5.31
C PHE A 413 27.84 27.66 -4.05
N ASP A 414 29.00 27.58 -3.41
CA ASP A 414 29.31 28.43 -2.26
C ASP A 414 29.67 29.87 -2.69
N ASN A 415 30.08 30.07 -3.96
CA ASN A 415 30.39 31.38 -4.52
C ASN A 415 29.71 31.58 -5.89
N PHE A 416 28.95 32.66 -6.04
CA PHE A 416 28.28 33.04 -7.28
C PHE A 416 29.25 33.22 -8.47
N LYS A 417 30.49 33.65 -8.21
CA LYS A 417 31.50 33.80 -9.26
C LYS A 417 31.77 32.49 -10.01
N ASN A 418 31.79 31.38 -9.28
CA ASN A 418 32.01 30.06 -9.86
C ASN A 418 30.78 29.57 -10.66
N ALA A 419 29.58 29.92 -10.18
CA ALA A 419 28.32 29.62 -10.87
C ALA A 419 28.19 30.36 -12.22
N LYS A 420 28.82 31.52 -12.38
CA LYS A 420 28.71 32.38 -13.57
C LYS A 420 29.19 31.71 -14.86
N GLU A 421 30.27 30.94 -14.80
CA GLU A 421 30.85 30.29 -15.99
C GLU A 421 29.93 29.17 -16.52
N VAL A 422 29.29 28.45 -15.59
CA VAL A 422 28.27 27.45 -15.89
C VAL A 422 27.00 28.07 -16.49
N LEU A 423 26.54 29.18 -15.90
CA LEU A 423 25.39 29.97 -16.34
C LEU A 423 25.51 30.42 -17.80
N LEU A 424 26.72 30.76 -18.25
CA LEU A 424 26.97 31.21 -19.63
C LEU A 424 26.95 30.06 -20.64
N LYS A 425 27.27 28.83 -20.21
CA LYS A 425 27.40 27.66 -21.09
C LYS A 425 26.10 26.88 -21.25
N TYR A 426 25.24 26.88 -20.24
CA TYR A 426 24.02 26.05 -20.21
C TYR A 426 22.76 26.85 -19.93
N GLN A 427 21.63 26.36 -20.44
CA GLN A 427 20.32 26.87 -20.03
C GLN A 427 20.07 26.54 -18.56
N THR A 428 19.86 27.57 -17.73
CA THR A 428 19.80 27.45 -16.27
C THR A 428 18.65 28.23 -15.65
N GLU A 429 18.11 27.69 -14.56
CA GLU A 429 17.23 28.39 -13.61
C GLU A 429 18.02 28.65 -12.32
N ILE A 430 17.94 29.85 -11.77
CA ILE A 430 18.65 30.22 -10.54
C ILE A 430 17.63 30.26 -9.38
N THR A 431 17.97 29.60 -8.29
CA THR A 431 17.22 29.70 -7.02
C THR A 431 18.20 29.95 -5.87
N GLU A 432 17.80 30.68 -4.84
CA GLU A 432 18.58 30.78 -3.60
C GLU A 432 18.04 29.81 -2.55
N LEU A 433 18.93 29.07 -1.90
CA LEU A 433 18.56 28.15 -0.83
C LEU A 433 19.57 28.29 0.32
N SER A 434 19.09 28.81 1.46
CA SER A 434 19.89 28.99 2.68
C SER A 434 21.20 29.77 2.50
N GLY A 435 21.19 30.83 1.68
CA GLY A 435 22.36 31.66 1.39
C GLY A 435 23.35 31.06 0.37
N LYS A 436 23.02 29.92 -0.24
CA LYS A 436 23.78 29.31 -1.34
C LYS A 436 23.07 29.53 -2.67
N THR A 437 23.85 29.75 -3.74
CA THR A 437 23.32 29.85 -5.11
C THR A 437 23.05 28.44 -5.62
N VAL A 438 21.80 28.13 -5.91
CA VAL A 438 21.41 26.87 -6.56
C VAL A 438 21.21 27.14 -8.05
N LEU A 439 22.02 26.49 -8.88
CA LEU A 439 21.82 26.44 -10.31
C LEU A 439 21.12 25.15 -10.68
N THR A 440 20.05 25.28 -11.46
CA THR A 440 19.40 24.15 -12.07
C THR A 440 19.58 24.19 -13.58
N VAL A 441 20.40 23.29 -14.08
CA VAL A 441 20.74 23.15 -15.49
C VAL A 441 19.70 22.28 -16.20
N LEU A 442 19.26 22.72 -17.38
CA LEU A 442 18.32 22.01 -18.24
C LEU A 442 19.06 21.49 -19.48
N LEU A 443 19.21 20.17 -19.59
CA LEU A 443 19.77 19.52 -20.76
C LEU A 443 18.64 18.92 -21.59
N LYS A 444 18.48 19.37 -22.83
CA LYS A 444 17.56 18.75 -23.80
C LYS A 444 18.32 17.70 -24.59
N VAL A 445 17.90 16.45 -24.48
CA VAL A 445 18.60 15.32 -25.09
C VAL A 445 17.60 14.32 -25.64
N LYS A 446 17.89 13.76 -26.82
CA LYS A 446 17.12 12.61 -27.31
C LYS A 446 17.27 11.44 -26.34
N ASN A 447 16.22 10.63 -26.21
CA ASN A 447 16.20 9.48 -25.30
C ASN A 447 17.08 8.32 -25.80
N VAL A 448 18.39 8.52 -25.76
CA VAL A 448 19.40 7.56 -26.20
C VAL A 448 20.52 7.54 -25.18
N ASP A 449 20.77 6.36 -24.59
CA ASP A 449 21.66 6.18 -23.43
C ASP A 449 23.02 6.87 -23.58
N TYR A 450 23.71 6.68 -24.71
CA TYR A 450 25.04 7.28 -24.90
C TYR A 450 25.01 8.82 -24.99
N LEU A 451 23.94 9.41 -25.53
CA LEU A 451 23.79 10.87 -25.62
C LEU A 451 23.52 11.47 -24.24
N ILE A 452 22.69 10.78 -23.46
CA ILE A 452 22.36 11.17 -22.08
C ILE A 452 23.63 11.10 -21.24
N GLU A 453 24.34 9.97 -21.28
CA GLU A 453 25.59 9.79 -20.53
C GLU A 453 26.61 10.88 -20.90
N ALA A 454 26.88 11.10 -22.18
CA ALA A 454 27.88 12.08 -22.62
C ALA A 454 27.54 13.50 -22.16
N ASN A 455 26.27 13.93 -22.28
CA ASN A 455 25.85 15.26 -21.87
C ASN A 455 25.89 15.45 -20.35
N VAL A 456 25.43 14.45 -19.59
CA VAL A 456 25.49 14.50 -18.12
C VAL A 456 26.93 14.48 -17.64
N ARG A 457 27.80 13.64 -18.23
CA ARG A 457 29.23 13.56 -17.88
C ARG A 457 29.95 14.88 -18.18
N ASN A 458 29.70 15.50 -19.34
CA ASN A 458 30.24 16.81 -19.70
C ASN A 458 29.80 17.89 -18.70
N LEU A 459 28.51 17.89 -18.31
CA LEU A 459 28.03 18.81 -17.30
C LEU A 459 28.79 18.58 -15.99
N LEU A 460 28.83 17.34 -15.46
CA LEU A 460 29.50 17.01 -14.21
C LEU A 460 30.98 17.43 -14.19
N LEU A 461 31.68 17.29 -15.32
CA LEU A 461 33.06 17.76 -15.47
C LEU A 461 33.18 19.28 -15.32
N ASP A 462 32.33 20.04 -16.02
CA ASP A 462 32.31 21.50 -15.87
C ASP A 462 32.01 21.90 -14.41
N MET A 463 31.08 21.20 -13.75
CA MET A 463 30.72 21.48 -12.36
C MET A 463 31.89 21.22 -11.42
N LEU A 464 32.63 20.13 -11.62
CA LEU A 464 33.83 19.84 -10.83
C LEU A 464 34.89 20.93 -10.97
N VAL A 465 35.13 21.41 -12.19
CA VAL A 465 36.07 22.50 -12.46
C VAL A 465 35.66 23.77 -11.71
N HIS A 466 34.35 24.05 -11.65
CA HIS A 466 33.80 25.23 -10.98
C HIS A 466 33.31 24.97 -9.54
N GLN A 467 33.71 23.87 -8.90
CA GLN A 467 33.38 23.54 -7.50
C GLN A 467 31.87 23.51 -7.18
N GLY A 468 31.04 23.06 -8.13
CA GLY A 468 29.62 22.82 -7.92
C GLY A 468 29.38 21.52 -7.15
N THR A 469 28.43 21.53 -6.21
CA THR A 469 28.02 20.31 -5.49
C THR A 469 26.64 19.87 -5.93
N PHE A 470 26.51 18.58 -6.25
CA PHE A 470 25.28 17.97 -6.73
C PHE A 470 24.17 17.95 -5.65
N ILE A 471 22.93 18.25 -6.07
CA ILE A 471 21.75 18.12 -5.20
C ILE A 471 20.81 17.04 -5.74
N ARG A 472 20.40 17.14 -7.02
CA ARG A 472 19.35 16.29 -7.57
C ARG A 472 19.37 16.23 -9.09
N VAL A 473 19.00 15.06 -9.65
CA VAL A 473 18.59 14.90 -11.06
C VAL A 473 17.10 14.58 -11.11
N SER A 474 16.40 15.21 -12.04
CA SER A 474 15.06 14.85 -12.46
C SER A 474 15.03 14.75 -13.99
N VAL A 475 14.29 13.79 -14.54
CA VAL A 475 14.07 13.66 -15.99
C VAL A 475 12.60 13.92 -16.25
N PHE A 476 12.33 14.81 -17.20
CA PHE A 476 10.99 15.16 -17.67
C PHE A 476 10.87 14.83 -19.16
N TYR A 477 9.64 14.62 -19.60
CA TYR A 477 9.25 14.46 -21.00
C TYR A 477 8.25 15.56 -21.36
#